data_AF-A0A3B9X366-F1
#
_entry.id   AF-A0A3B9X366-F1
#
_cell.length_a   1.000
_cell.length_b   1.000
_cell.length_c   1.000
_cell.angle_alpha   90.00
_cell.angle_beta   90.00
_cell.angle_gamma   90.00
#
_symmetry.space_group_name_H-M   'P 1'
#
loop_
_entity.id
_entity.type
_entity.pdbx_description
1 polymer ?
#
loop_
_entity_poly.entity_id
_entity_poly.type
_entity_poly.pdbx_seq_one_letter_code
_entity_poly.pdbx_strand_id
1 'polypeptide(L)'
;MKNTALVSKSAGFTLIEILVVMAIIGMLAVMVAPNIFNQQAGAQRDAAMSQISSLETALDTYRLDVGEYPDSLDGLVSNDSGRASWNGPYLRRDVLPKDP
;
A
#
# COMPACT_ATOMS: atom_id res chain seq x y z
N MET A 1 -3.21 52.32 -54.35
CA MET A 1 -3.72 51.38 -53.33
C MET A 1 -2.59 51.14 -52.33
N LYS A 2 -2.70 51.62 -51.08
CA LYS A 2 -1.68 51.38 -50.03
C LYS A 2 -2.31 50.45 -48.99
N ASN A 3 -1.88 49.19 -48.97
CA ASN A 3 -2.28 48.22 -47.96
C ASN A 3 -1.41 48.43 -46.72
N THR A 4 -2.01 48.95 -45.65
CA THR A 4 -1.35 49.05 -44.35
C THR A 4 -1.69 47.80 -43.55
N ALA A 5 -0.81 46.79 -43.60
CA ALA A 5 -0.92 45.62 -42.75
C ALA A 5 -0.59 46.02 -41.30
N LEU A 6 -1.57 45.87 -40.40
CA LEU A 6 -1.40 46.14 -38.99
C LEU A 6 -0.55 45.03 -38.38
N VAL A 7 0.71 45.33 -38.06
CA VAL A 7 1.59 44.41 -37.33
C VAL A 7 1.05 44.22 -35.93
N SER A 8 0.59 43.00 -35.63
CA SER A 8 0.25 42.57 -34.27
C SER A 8 1.53 42.54 -33.44
N LYS A 9 1.61 43.38 -32.41
CA LYS A 9 2.75 43.42 -31.49
C LYS A 9 2.64 42.24 -30.52
N SER A 10 3.44 41.19 -30.72
CA SER A 10 3.54 40.09 -29.76
C SER A 10 4.03 40.62 -28.42
N ALA A 11 3.25 40.43 -27.36
CA ALA A 11 3.68 40.69 -25.99
C ALA A 11 4.63 39.56 -25.55
N GLY A 12 5.81 39.92 -25.05
CA GLY A 12 6.76 38.99 -24.44
C GLY A 12 6.60 38.94 -22.93
N PHE A 13 7.02 37.84 -22.31
CA PHE A 13 7.05 37.70 -20.87
C PHE A 13 8.10 38.61 -20.24
N THR A 14 7.78 39.16 -19.06
CA THR A 14 8.72 39.93 -18.25
C THR A 14 9.53 39.00 -17.33
N LEU A 15 10.72 39.45 -16.94
CA LEU A 15 11.54 38.74 -15.95
C LEU A 15 10.82 38.63 -14.59
N ILE A 16 10.01 39.63 -14.23
CA ILE A 16 9.29 39.65 -12.96
C ILE A 16 8.17 38.59 -12.92
N GLU A 17 7.49 38.33 -14.04
CA GLU A 17 6.49 37.26 -14.13
C GLU A 17 7.12 35.88 -13.90
N ILE A 18 8.29 35.62 -14.50
CA ILE A 18 9.00 34.36 -14.28
C ILE A 18 9.46 34.23 -12.82
N LEU A 19 9.92 35.33 -12.21
CA LEU A 19 10.34 35.33 -10.80
C LEU A 19 9.18 35.01 -9.86
N VAL A 20 8.01 35.60 -10.08
CA VAL A 20 6.79 35.31 -9.29
C VAL A 20 6.36 33.85 -9.45
N VAL A 21 6.41 33.31 -10.67
CA VAL A 21 6.06 31.90 -10.93
C VAL A 21 7.01 30.95 -10.20
N MET A 22 8.32 31.21 -10.26
CA MET A 22 9.32 30.39 -9.54
C MET A 22 9.13 30.46 -8.03
N ALA A 23 8.76 31.62 -7.49
CA ALA A 23 8.46 31.78 -6.06
C ALA A 23 7.25 30.94 -5.62
N ILE A 24 6.17 30.93 -6.43
CA ILE A 24 4.98 30.11 -6.17
C ILE A 24 5.33 28.61 -6.24
N ILE A 25 6.07 28.17 -7.27
CA ILE A 25 6.49 26.77 -7.42
C ILE A 25 7.35 26.32 -6.23
N GLY A 26 8.31 27.16 -5.80
CA GLY A 26 9.16 26.88 -4.65
C GLY A 26 8.37 26.74 -3.34
N MET A 27 7.37 27.60 -3.12
CA MET A 27 6.50 27.54 -1.96
C MET A 27 5.65 26.27 -1.95
N LEU A 28 5.06 25.90 -3.10
CA LEU A 28 4.27 24.67 -3.23
C LEU A 28 5.12 23.41 -3.05
N ALA A 29 6.35 23.38 -3.57
CA ALA A 29 7.23 22.22 -3.45
C ALA A 29 7.52 21.83 -1.98
N VAL A 30 7.68 22.82 -1.09
CA VAL A 30 7.91 22.58 0.34
C VAL A 30 6.67 21.97 1.02
N MET A 31 5.47 22.36 0.59
CA MET A 31 4.21 21.90 1.19
C MET A 31 3.88 20.43 0.87
N VAL A 32 4.27 19.95 -0.31
CA VAL A 32 3.90 18.60 -0.79
C VAL A 32 4.91 17.52 -0.36
N ALA A 33 6.12 17.91 0.04
CA ALA A 33 7.20 16.99 0.43
C ALA A 33 6.92 16.03 1.62
N PRO A 34 6.22 16.42 2.72
CA PRO A 34 6.31 15.67 3.97
C PRO A 34 5.44 14.41 4.08
N ASN A 35 4.63 14.06 3.08
CA ASN A 35 3.54 13.07 3.30
C ASN A 35 3.86 11.59 2.99
N ILE A 36 5.09 11.28 2.58
CA ILE A 36 5.41 9.95 2.01
C ILE A 36 6.05 9.02 3.05
N PHE A 37 6.84 9.54 3.98
CA PHE A 37 7.67 8.69 4.85
C PHE A 37 7.00 8.22 6.14
N ASN A 38 6.05 8.97 6.70
CA ASN A 38 5.40 8.61 7.96
C ASN A 38 4.35 7.49 7.82
N GLN A 39 3.91 7.16 6.61
CA GLN A 39 2.90 6.12 6.38
C GLN A 39 3.51 4.72 6.26
N GLN A 40 4.77 4.61 5.84
CA GLN A 40 5.40 3.32 5.55
C GLN A 40 5.64 2.47 6.81
N ALA A 41 6.01 3.09 7.94
CA ALA A 41 6.28 2.39 9.19
C ALA A 41 4.97 1.95 9.89
N GLY A 42 3.94 2.80 9.86
CA GLY A 42 2.60 2.45 10.37
C GLY A 42 1.97 1.33 9.56
N ALA A 43 2.03 1.42 8.23
CA ALA A 43 1.45 0.41 7.33
C ALA A 43 2.05 -0.99 7.53
N GLN A 44 3.35 -1.11 7.80
CA GLN A 44 3.97 -2.41 8.10
C GLN A 44 3.47 -3.00 9.41
N ARG A 45 3.32 -2.17 10.45
CA ARG A 45 2.78 -2.60 11.74
C ARG A 45 1.32 -3.05 11.61
N ASP A 46 0.50 -2.27 10.91
CA ASP A 46 -0.91 -2.57 10.71
C ASP A 46 -1.10 -3.84 9.86
N ALA A 47 -0.26 -4.03 8.84
CA ALA A 47 -0.24 -5.26 8.06
C ALA A 47 0.13 -6.48 8.91
N ALA A 48 1.15 -6.37 9.77
CA ALA A 48 1.53 -7.46 10.68
C ALA A 48 0.39 -7.79 11.67
N MET A 49 -0.28 -6.78 12.24
CA MET A 49 -1.42 -6.99 13.13
C MET A 49 -2.58 -7.69 12.41
N SER A 50 -2.86 -7.30 11.16
CA SER A 50 -3.87 -7.97 10.33
C SER A 50 -3.52 -9.43 10.03
N GLN A 51 -2.24 -9.73 9.81
CA GLN A 51 -1.76 -11.10 9.58
C GLN A 51 -1.94 -11.96 10.84
N ILE A 52 -1.59 -11.43 12.01
CA ILE A 52 -1.77 -12.13 13.30
C ILE A 52 -3.24 -12.45 13.53
N SER A 53 -4.14 -11.48 13.37
CA SER A 53 -5.57 -11.71 13.57
C SER A 53 -6.16 -12.74 12.59
N SER A 54 -5.69 -12.74 11.34
CA SER A 54 -6.08 -13.75 10.35
C SER A 54 -5.60 -15.14 10.74
N LEU A 55 -4.38 -15.23 11.30
CA LEU A 55 -3.80 -16.48 11.77
C LEU A 55 -4.54 -17.03 12.99
N GLU A 56 -4.87 -16.19 13.97
CA GLU A 56 -5.68 -16.55 15.14
C GLU A 56 -7.03 -17.15 14.71
N THR A 57 -7.71 -16.47 13.77
CA THR A 57 -9.00 -16.95 13.23
C THR A 57 -8.86 -18.32 12.55
N ALA A 58 -7.80 -18.53 11.78
CA ALA A 58 -7.55 -19.81 11.12
C ALA A 58 -7.25 -20.93 12.13
N LEU A 59 -6.48 -20.65 13.18
CA LEU A 59 -6.16 -21.59 14.26
C LEU A 59 -7.41 -21.98 15.04
N ASP A 60 -8.26 -21.02 15.39
CA ASP A 60 -9.51 -21.28 16.10
C ASP A 60 -10.47 -22.11 15.24
N THR A 61 -10.56 -21.82 13.95
CA THR A 61 -11.38 -22.62 13.01
C THR A 61 -10.84 -24.06 12.90
N TYR A 62 -9.52 -24.23 12.74
CA TYR A 62 -8.90 -25.57 12.75
C TYR A 62 -9.25 -26.32 14.03
N ARG A 63 -9.16 -25.66 15.19
CA ARG A 63 -9.47 -26.28 16.49
C ARG A 63 -10.94 -26.64 16.63
N LEU A 64 -11.86 -25.87 16.07
CA LEU A 64 -13.29 -26.22 16.07
C LEU A 64 -13.56 -27.51 15.29
N ASP A 65 -12.85 -27.71 14.18
CA ASP A 65 -13.05 -28.88 13.30
C ASP A 65 -12.26 -30.11 13.79
N VAL A 66 -11.03 -29.91 14.25
CA VAL A 66 -10.09 -30.97 14.60
C VAL A 66 -10.06 -31.28 16.10
N GLY A 67 -10.49 -30.33 16.94
CA GLY A 67 -10.55 -30.45 18.40
C GLY A 67 -9.28 -29.98 19.13
N GLU A 68 -8.19 -29.76 18.41
CA GLU A 68 -6.90 -29.30 18.93
C GLU A 68 -6.22 -28.34 17.94
N TYR A 69 -5.17 -27.65 18.38
CA TYR A 69 -4.37 -26.81 17.49
C TYR A 69 -3.40 -27.65 16.65
N PRO A 70 -3.02 -27.19 15.45
CA PRO A 70 -2.06 -27.91 14.62
C PRO A 70 -0.65 -27.82 15.22
N ASP A 71 0.16 -28.86 15.03
CA ASP A 71 1.57 -28.89 15.47
C ASP A 71 2.46 -27.93 14.67
N SER A 72 2.02 -27.58 13.46
CA SER A 72 2.72 -26.67 12.55
C SER A 72 1.73 -25.81 11.76
N LEU A 73 2.19 -24.67 11.24
CA LEU A 73 1.36 -23.82 10.38
C LEU A 73 0.96 -24.50 9.06
N ASP A 74 1.69 -25.53 8.63
CA ASP A 74 1.34 -26.31 7.45
C ASP A 74 0.01 -27.06 7.63
N GLY A 75 -0.37 -27.40 8.86
CA GLY A 75 -1.66 -28.00 9.20
C GLY A 75 -2.86 -27.11 8.88
N LEU A 76 -2.65 -25.78 8.79
CA LEU A 76 -3.67 -24.83 8.36
C LEU A 76 -3.89 -24.84 6.84
N VAL A 77 -2.92 -25.34 6.06
CA VAL A 77 -2.95 -25.31 4.59
C VAL A 77 -3.16 -26.70 3.98
N SER A 78 -2.75 -27.74 4.69
CA SER A 78 -2.90 -29.13 4.26
C SER A 78 -3.19 -30.02 5.46
N ASN A 79 -3.91 -31.13 5.21
CA ASN A 79 -4.15 -32.12 6.24
C ASN A 79 -2.88 -32.94 6.51
N ASP A 80 -2.02 -32.45 7.42
CA ASP A 80 -0.82 -33.15 7.90
C ASP A 80 -1.17 -34.17 9.00
N SER A 81 -2.19 -33.89 9.80
CA SER A 81 -2.67 -34.72 10.92
C SER A 81 -3.32 -36.04 10.49
N GLY A 82 -3.68 -36.19 9.22
CA GLY A 82 -4.38 -37.37 8.69
C GLY A 82 -5.79 -37.54 9.24
N ARG A 83 -6.36 -36.52 9.88
CA ARG A 83 -7.67 -36.60 10.52
C ARG A 83 -8.79 -36.37 9.51
N ALA A 84 -9.81 -37.20 9.58
CA ALA A 84 -10.99 -37.10 8.72
C ALA A 84 -11.86 -35.87 9.02
N SER A 85 -11.74 -35.29 10.22
CA SER A 85 -12.47 -34.09 10.62
C SER A 85 -11.84 -32.79 10.09
N TRP A 86 -10.68 -32.86 9.43
CA TRP A 86 -10.06 -31.71 8.79
C TRP A 86 -10.91 -31.26 7.59
N ASN A 87 -11.30 -29.99 7.58
CA ASN A 87 -12.18 -29.36 6.58
C ASN A 87 -11.53 -28.11 5.94
N GLY A 88 -10.20 -28.02 6.03
CA GLY A 88 -9.42 -26.91 5.49
C GLY A 88 -9.36 -26.88 3.96
N PRO A 89 -8.52 -26.00 3.37
CA PRO A 89 -7.51 -25.18 4.04
C PRO A 89 -8.10 -23.98 4.79
N TYR A 90 -7.61 -23.77 6.02
CA TYR A 90 -8.00 -22.66 6.90
C TYR A 90 -7.18 -21.40 6.67
N LEU A 91 -6.01 -21.54 6.04
CA LEU A 91 -5.16 -20.43 5.61
C LEU A 91 -4.67 -20.68 4.18
N ARG A 92 -4.55 -19.61 3.39
CA ARG A 92 -4.00 -19.73 2.04
C ARG A 92 -2.47 -19.78 2.09
N ARG A 93 -1.89 -20.57 1.19
CA ARG A 93 -0.44 -20.86 1.09
C ARG A 93 0.41 -19.61 0.84
N ASP A 94 -0.16 -18.61 0.16
CA ASP A 94 0.45 -17.30 -0.13
C ASP A 94 0.56 -16.37 1.09
N VAL A 95 -0.18 -16.67 2.16
CA VAL A 95 -0.29 -15.82 3.35
C VAL A 95 0.62 -16.31 4.49
N LEU A 96 1.24 -17.49 4.34
CA LEU A 96 2.23 -17.95 5.30
C LEU A 96 3.43 -16.98 5.32
N PRO A 97 3.76 -16.40 6.50
CA PRO A 97 5.00 -15.66 6.64
C PRO A 97 6.16 -16.55 6.21
N LYS A 98 7.00 -16.08 5.29
CA LYS A 98 8.27 -16.75 5.04
C LYS A 98 9.15 -16.50 6.24
N ASP A 99 9.45 -17.55 6.99
CA ASP A 99 10.55 -17.51 7.95
C ASP A 99 11.84 -17.11 7.21
N PRO A 100 12.64 -16.19 7.78
CA PRO A 100 13.89 -15.72 7.17
C PRO A 100 14.96 -16.80 7.04
#